data_AF-A0AAN6QWH2-F1
#
_entry.id   AF-A0AAN6QWH2-F1
#
_cell.length_a   1.000
_cell.length_b   1.000
_cell.length_c   1.000
_cell.angle_alpha   90.00
_cell.angle_beta   90.00
_cell.angle_gamma   90.00
#
_symmetry.space_group_name_H-M   'P 1'
#
loop_
_entity.id
_entity.type
_entity.pdbx_description
1 polymer ?
#
loop_
_entity_poly.entity_id
_entity_poly.type
_entity_poly.pdbx_seq_one_letter_code
_entity_poly.pdbx_strand_id
1 'polypeptide(L)'
;MDRVENPFTLLASLTRMNWLMFLCAFAAWTWDAFDFFTVSLTITEIGATFNESTKAVTWGITLVLMFRSVGAIIFGIAADRYGRKWPFVVNNVLFIVLELGTGFCQTYRQFLACRALFGVAMGGIYGNCAATAIEDVPPKARGIVSGMLQQGYAFGYLLATAFARGLVDTTPHGWRPLFWFGACPPVLFIAFRLCLPETDSFIERQRVRAAGHNVGKTFISEGKVALRRHWMLLVYLVLLMAGFNFMSHGSQDLYPTMLTNQYGFSKNGVTVTQ
;
A
#
# COMPACT_ATOMS: atom_id res chain seq x y z
N MET A 1 14.71 22.74 25.27
CA MET A 1 13.88 22.73 24.06
C MET A 1 14.83 22.94 22.89
N ASP A 2 15.16 21.86 22.17
CA ASP A 2 15.97 21.99 20.96
C ASP A 2 15.22 22.84 19.94
N ARG A 3 15.91 23.82 19.34
CA ARG A 3 15.35 24.67 18.29
C ARG A 3 14.82 23.77 17.17
N VAL A 4 13.54 23.92 16.82
CA VAL A 4 12.97 23.24 15.65
C VAL A 4 13.75 23.70 14.43
N GLU A 5 14.56 22.80 13.88
CA GLU A 5 15.36 23.08 12.68
C GLU A 5 14.42 23.31 11.49
N ASN A 6 14.80 24.24 10.62
CA ASN A 6 13.98 24.59 9.47
C ASN A 6 13.83 23.37 8.53
N PRO A 7 12.59 23.02 8.12
CA PRO A 7 12.31 21.84 7.31
C PRO A 7 13.07 21.82 5.98
N PHE A 8 13.32 22.98 5.36
CA PHE A 8 14.06 23.06 4.11
C PHE A 8 15.53 22.69 4.29
N THR A 9 16.15 23.09 5.40
CA THR A 9 17.54 22.75 5.72
C THR A 9 17.69 21.26 6.02
N LEU A 10 16.69 20.68 6.69
CA LEU A 10 16.63 19.24 6.93
C LEU A 10 16.52 18.45 5.62
N LEU A 11 15.66 18.88 4.69
CA LEU A 11 15.54 18.23 3.38
C LEU A 11 16.80 18.42 2.51
N ALA A 12 17.46 19.57 2.60
CA ALA A 12 18.72 19.83 1.90
C ALA A 12 19.89 18.97 2.41
N SER A 13 19.80 18.44 3.64
CA SER A 13 20.80 17.52 4.20
C SER A 13 20.74 16.11 3.63
N LEU A 14 19.68 15.77 2.88
CA LEU A 14 19.50 14.44 2.30
C LEU A 14 20.44 14.22 1.12
N THR A 15 21.11 13.06 1.11
CA THR A 15 21.95 12.66 -0.01
C THR A 15 21.11 12.33 -1.25
N ARG A 16 21.77 12.27 -2.42
CA ARG A 16 21.11 11.80 -3.65
C ARG A 16 20.55 10.39 -3.49
N MET A 17 21.26 9.51 -2.78
CA MET A 17 20.79 8.15 -2.53
C MET A 17 19.49 8.13 -1.71
N ASN A 18 19.40 8.97 -0.67
CA ASN A 18 18.19 9.10 0.14
C ASN A 18 16.98 9.53 -0.71
N TRP A 19 17.19 10.48 -1.63
CA TRP A 19 16.14 10.90 -2.56
C TRP A 19 15.76 9.81 -3.57
N LEU A 20 16.72 9.05 -4.11
CA LEU A 20 16.42 7.95 -5.03
C LEU A 20 15.63 6.82 -4.34
N MET A 21 16.02 6.47 -3.11
CA MET A 21 15.30 5.49 -2.28
C MET A 21 13.89 5.99 -1.93
N PHE A 22 13.77 7.26 -1.54
CA PHE A 22 12.49 7.90 -1.27
C PHE A 22 11.60 7.89 -2.51
N LEU A 23 12.09 8.30 -3.68
CA LEU A 23 11.30 8.33 -4.91
C LEU A 23 10.85 6.93 -5.33
N CYS A 24 11.72 5.92 -5.20
CA CYS A 24 11.37 4.52 -5.45
C CYS A 24 10.22 4.05 -4.53
N ALA A 25 10.33 4.34 -3.23
CA ALA A 25 9.35 3.96 -2.23
C ALA A 25 8.04 4.75 -2.37
N PHE A 26 8.12 6.04 -2.68
CA PHE A 26 6.97 6.91 -2.92
C PHE A 26 6.21 6.45 -4.16
N ALA A 27 6.89 6.18 -5.28
CA ALA A 27 6.26 5.70 -6.49
C ALA A 27 5.53 4.37 -6.27
N ALA A 28 6.17 3.40 -5.61
CA ALA A 28 5.54 2.12 -5.31
C ALA A 28 4.37 2.23 -4.31
N TRP A 29 4.47 3.11 -3.31
CA TRP A 29 3.37 3.36 -2.38
C TRP A 29 2.18 4.07 -3.05
N THR A 30 2.46 5.03 -3.93
CA THR A 30 1.46 5.67 -4.78
C THR A 30 0.75 4.66 -5.66
N TRP A 31 1.51 3.74 -6.25
CA TRP A 31 0.92 2.76 -7.15
C TRP A 31 0.11 1.68 -6.42
N ASP A 32 0.53 1.28 -5.22
CA ASP A 32 -0.28 0.42 -4.37
C ASP A 32 -1.65 1.07 -4.05
N ALA A 33 -1.63 2.36 -3.70
CA ALA A 33 -2.87 3.10 -3.47
C ALA A 33 -3.71 3.20 -4.74
N PHE A 34 -3.07 3.44 -5.90
CA PHE A 34 -3.75 3.41 -7.20
C PHE A 34 -4.50 2.09 -7.40
N ASP A 35 -3.80 0.95 -7.30
CA ASP A 35 -4.34 -0.40 -7.50
C ASP A 35 -5.48 -0.69 -6.52
N PHE A 36 -5.34 -0.30 -5.25
CA PHE A 36 -6.39 -0.45 -4.25
C PHE A 36 -7.68 0.29 -4.64
N PHE A 37 -7.56 1.55 -5.08
CA PHE A 37 -8.71 2.38 -5.40
C PHE A 37 -9.38 2.06 -6.74
N THR A 38 -8.69 1.37 -7.66
CA THR A 38 -9.30 0.93 -8.92
C THR A 38 -10.61 0.14 -8.70
N VAL A 39 -10.69 -0.67 -7.64
CA VAL A 39 -11.89 -1.46 -7.30
C VAL A 39 -13.01 -0.54 -6.83
N SER A 40 -12.72 0.37 -5.90
CA SER A 40 -13.71 1.31 -5.36
C SER A 40 -14.34 2.15 -6.48
N LEU A 41 -13.53 2.56 -7.46
CA LEU A 41 -13.96 3.36 -8.60
C LEU A 41 -14.74 2.57 -9.66
N THR A 42 -14.67 1.23 -9.65
CA THR A 42 -15.30 0.36 -10.66
C THR A 42 -16.31 -0.64 -10.07
N ILE A 43 -16.77 -0.41 -8.82
CA ILE A 43 -17.71 -1.31 -8.12
C ILE A 43 -18.97 -1.61 -8.96
N THR A 44 -19.53 -0.58 -9.59
CA THR A 44 -20.76 -0.67 -10.39
C THR A 44 -20.59 -1.54 -11.64
N GLU A 45 -19.49 -1.34 -12.35
CA GLU A 45 -19.12 -2.03 -13.59
C GLU A 45 -18.75 -3.49 -13.30
N ILE A 46 -18.02 -3.74 -12.21
CA ILE A 46 -17.68 -5.08 -11.74
C ILE A 46 -18.96 -5.84 -11.34
N GLY A 47 -19.88 -5.18 -10.62
CA GLY A 47 -21.17 -5.76 -10.23
C GLY A 47 -22.00 -6.18 -11.44
N ALA A 48 -22.11 -5.30 -12.44
CA ALA A 48 -22.78 -5.60 -13.70
C ALA A 48 -22.11 -6.77 -14.46
N THR A 49 -20.78 -6.82 -14.48
CA THR A 49 -20.03 -7.88 -15.19
C THR A 49 -20.25 -9.26 -14.59
N PHE A 50 -20.31 -9.37 -13.26
CA PHE A 50 -20.49 -10.64 -12.57
C PHE A 50 -21.94 -10.95 -12.20
N ASN A 51 -22.89 -10.10 -12.60
CA ASN A 51 -24.31 -10.18 -12.22
C ASN A 51 -24.51 -10.26 -10.70
N GLU A 52 -23.76 -9.43 -9.97
CA GLU A 52 -23.74 -9.36 -8.52
C GLU A 52 -24.11 -7.97 -8.02
N SER A 53 -24.63 -7.88 -6.81
CA SER A 53 -24.93 -6.58 -6.19
C SER A 53 -23.65 -5.80 -5.89
N THR A 54 -23.72 -4.46 -5.92
CA THR A 54 -22.60 -3.59 -5.51
C THR A 54 -22.13 -3.90 -4.09
N LYS A 55 -23.06 -4.25 -3.18
CA LYS A 55 -22.76 -4.71 -1.82
C LYS A 55 -21.87 -5.96 -1.80
N ALA A 56 -22.13 -6.92 -2.68
CA ALA A 56 -21.31 -8.12 -2.80
C ALA A 56 -19.90 -7.75 -3.27
N VAL A 57 -19.77 -6.91 -4.30
CA VAL A 57 -18.45 -6.45 -4.79
C VAL A 57 -17.65 -5.71 -3.72
N THR A 58 -18.29 -4.89 -2.88
CA THR A 58 -17.64 -4.22 -1.74
C THR A 58 -17.01 -5.21 -0.74
N TRP A 59 -17.54 -6.44 -0.65
CA TRP A 59 -16.91 -7.49 0.17
C TRP A 59 -15.48 -7.81 -0.27
N GLY A 60 -15.16 -7.63 -1.55
CA GLY A 60 -13.79 -7.73 -2.06
C GLY A 60 -12.85 -6.71 -1.43
N ILE A 61 -13.29 -5.47 -1.22
CA ILE A 61 -12.52 -4.42 -0.54
C ILE A 61 -12.34 -4.79 0.94
N THR A 62 -13.40 -5.27 1.59
CA THR A 62 -13.32 -5.76 2.98
C THR A 62 -12.31 -6.89 3.13
N LEU A 63 -12.30 -7.86 2.21
CA LEU A 63 -11.32 -8.94 2.21
C LEU A 63 -9.89 -8.42 2.08
N VAL A 64 -9.64 -7.47 1.16
CA VAL A 64 -8.31 -6.84 1.02
C VAL A 64 -7.85 -6.26 2.37
N LEU A 65 -8.70 -5.48 3.03
CA LEU A 65 -8.38 -4.86 4.32
C LEU A 65 -8.17 -5.90 5.44
N MET A 66 -8.95 -6.98 5.48
CA MET A 66 -8.79 -8.05 6.46
C MET A 66 -7.46 -8.79 6.28
N PHE A 67 -7.13 -9.17 5.05
CA PHE A 67 -5.91 -9.94 4.73
C PHE A 67 -4.64 -9.07 4.74
N ARG A 68 -4.79 -7.74 4.67
CA ARG A 68 -3.68 -6.78 4.82
C ARG A 68 -2.89 -7.00 6.12
N SER A 69 -3.57 -7.26 7.22
CA SER A 69 -2.90 -7.55 8.51
C SER A 69 -2.04 -8.82 8.45
N VAL A 70 -2.52 -9.86 7.75
CA VAL A 70 -1.77 -11.10 7.55
C VAL A 70 -0.53 -10.84 6.70
N GLY A 71 -0.69 -10.09 5.61
CA GLY A 71 0.41 -9.63 4.75
C GLY A 71 1.48 -8.86 5.51
N ALA A 72 1.07 -7.89 6.33
CA ALA A 72 1.98 -7.06 7.11
C ALA A 72 2.89 -7.89 8.04
N ILE A 73 2.36 -8.95 8.65
CA ILE A 73 3.15 -9.85 9.50
C ILE A 73 4.14 -10.66 8.65
N ILE A 74 3.67 -11.28 7.56
CA ILE A 74 4.50 -12.13 6.71
C ILE A 74 5.66 -11.33 6.09
N PHE A 75 5.33 -10.21 5.44
CA PHE A 75 6.31 -9.37 4.78
C PHE A 75 7.16 -8.57 5.75
N GLY A 76 6.64 -8.20 6.94
CA GLY A 76 7.44 -7.60 8.00
C GLY A 76 8.56 -8.52 8.45
N ILE A 77 8.24 -9.80 8.74
CA ILE A 77 9.23 -10.82 9.10
C ILE A 77 10.20 -11.05 7.93
N ALA A 78 9.69 -11.12 6.70
CA ALA A 78 10.52 -11.30 5.51
C ALA A 78 11.49 -10.13 5.31
N ALA A 79 11.04 -8.89 5.51
CA ALA A 79 11.84 -7.68 5.40
C ALA A 79 12.95 -7.60 6.45
N ASP A 80 12.65 -8.07 7.66
CA ASP A 80 13.66 -8.14 8.71
C ASP A 80 14.67 -9.26 8.47
N ARG A 81 14.30 -10.36 7.78
CA ARG A 81 15.17 -11.51 7.54
C ARG A 81 16.01 -11.39 6.26
N TYR A 82 15.39 -10.96 5.17
CA TYR A 82 15.97 -10.98 3.81
C TYR A 82 16.40 -9.60 3.29
N GLY A 83 16.23 -8.55 4.09
CA GLY A 83 16.50 -7.18 3.67
C GLY A 83 15.26 -6.47 3.15
N ARG A 84 15.41 -5.21 2.78
CA ARG A 84 14.30 -4.38 2.28
C ARG A 84 14.14 -4.54 0.77
N LYS A 85 15.21 -4.86 0.04
CA LYS A 85 15.22 -4.97 -1.43
C LYS A 85 14.38 -6.13 -1.94
N TRP A 86 14.61 -7.34 -1.46
CA TRP A 86 13.94 -8.54 -2.01
C TRP A 86 12.44 -8.60 -1.69
N PRO A 87 11.99 -8.33 -0.45
CA PRO A 87 10.56 -8.28 -0.15
C PRO A 87 9.84 -7.18 -0.91
N PHE A 88 10.46 -6.02 -1.16
CA PHE A 88 9.90 -5.00 -2.05
C PHE A 88 9.68 -5.56 -3.47
N VAL A 89 10.69 -6.22 -4.05
CA VAL A 89 10.60 -6.77 -5.41
C VAL A 89 9.54 -7.87 -5.48
N VAL A 90 9.57 -8.83 -4.56
CA VAL A 90 8.58 -9.93 -4.50
C VAL A 90 7.16 -9.36 -4.39
N ASN A 91 6.97 -8.34 -3.58
CA ASN A 91 5.65 -7.77 -3.39
C ASN A 91 5.14 -7.05 -4.65
N ASN A 92 6.00 -6.30 -5.34
CA ASN A 92 5.66 -5.71 -6.65
C ASN A 92 5.35 -6.78 -7.71
N VAL A 93 6.07 -7.90 -7.72
CA VAL A 93 5.77 -9.03 -8.61
C VAL A 93 4.40 -9.62 -8.30
N LEU A 94 4.06 -9.79 -7.01
CA LEU A 94 2.74 -10.25 -6.60
C LEU A 94 1.64 -9.28 -7.04
N PHE A 95 1.84 -7.97 -6.93
CA PHE A 95 0.89 -7.00 -7.46
C PHE A 95 0.66 -7.18 -8.96
N ILE A 96 1.71 -7.27 -9.77
CA ILE A 96 1.60 -7.50 -11.22
C ILE A 96 0.74 -8.74 -11.52
N VAL A 97 1.05 -9.86 -10.87
CA VAL A 97 0.35 -11.13 -11.10
C VAL A 97 -1.12 -11.05 -10.66
N LEU A 98 -1.40 -10.43 -9.52
CA LEU A 98 -2.74 -10.33 -8.94
C LEU A 98 -3.62 -9.29 -9.64
N GLU A 99 -3.04 -8.16 -10.06
CA GLU A 99 -3.65 -7.15 -10.93
C GLU A 99 -4.09 -7.79 -12.25
N LEU A 100 -3.16 -8.42 -12.97
CA LEU A 100 -3.46 -9.12 -14.22
C LEU A 100 -4.49 -10.22 -13.99
N GLY A 101 -4.31 -11.05 -12.96
CA GLY A 101 -5.24 -12.11 -12.59
C GLY A 101 -6.66 -11.60 -12.35
N THR A 102 -6.80 -10.42 -11.75
CA THR A 102 -8.11 -9.78 -11.54
C THR A 102 -8.71 -9.32 -12.85
N GLY A 103 -7.91 -8.70 -13.73
CA GLY A 103 -8.33 -8.33 -15.08
C GLY A 103 -8.79 -9.51 -15.95
N PHE A 104 -8.41 -10.74 -15.62
CA PHE A 104 -8.83 -11.97 -16.32
C PHE A 104 -9.89 -12.80 -15.56
N CYS A 105 -10.36 -12.35 -14.39
CA CYS A 105 -11.39 -13.06 -13.64
C CYS A 105 -12.70 -13.15 -14.45
N GLN A 106 -13.29 -14.35 -14.51
CA GLN A 106 -14.56 -14.62 -15.22
C GLN A 106 -15.73 -14.85 -14.27
N THR A 107 -15.44 -15.15 -12.99
CA THR A 107 -16.46 -15.38 -11.97
C THR A 107 -16.21 -14.54 -10.72
N TYR A 108 -17.28 -14.20 -10.01
CA TYR A 108 -17.20 -13.46 -8.75
C TYR A 108 -16.34 -14.17 -7.69
N ARG A 109 -16.37 -15.51 -7.63
CA ARG A 109 -15.55 -16.28 -6.68
C ARG A 109 -14.05 -16.17 -6.99
N GLN A 110 -13.66 -16.20 -8.26
CA GLN A 110 -12.27 -15.95 -8.67
C GLN A 110 -11.84 -14.53 -8.29
N PHE A 111 -12.71 -13.55 -8.53
CA PHE A 111 -12.46 -12.16 -8.14
C PHE A 111 -12.21 -12.03 -6.64
N LEU A 112 -13.07 -12.59 -5.78
CA LEU A 112 -12.86 -12.56 -4.33
C LEU A 112 -11.55 -13.25 -3.90
N ALA A 113 -11.19 -14.38 -4.51
CA ALA A 113 -9.94 -15.07 -4.22
C ALA A 113 -8.72 -14.20 -4.59
N CYS A 114 -8.74 -13.58 -5.77
CA CYS A 114 -7.70 -12.63 -6.19
C CYS A 114 -7.61 -11.43 -5.24
N ARG A 115 -8.74 -10.90 -4.77
CA ARG A 115 -8.78 -9.79 -3.80
C ARG A 115 -8.23 -10.18 -2.43
N ALA A 116 -8.53 -11.38 -1.92
CA ALA A 116 -7.96 -11.87 -0.67
C ALA A 116 -6.42 -11.96 -0.76
N LEU A 117 -5.90 -12.52 -1.86
CA LEU A 117 -4.46 -12.60 -2.12
C LEU A 117 -3.82 -11.22 -2.31
N PHE A 118 -4.53 -10.30 -2.99
CA PHE A 118 -4.10 -8.90 -3.13
C PHE A 118 -3.97 -8.22 -1.77
N GLY A 119 -4.90 -8.47 -0.84
CA GLY A 119 -4.78 -7.99 0.55
C GLY A 119 -3.50 -8.44 1.23
N VAL A 120 -3.10 -9.70 1.05
CA VAL A 120 -1.83 -10.22 1.60
C VAL A 120 -0.62 -9.48 0.99
N ALA A 121 -0.62 -9.21 -0.31
CA ALA A 121 0.45 -8.42 -0.95
C ALA A 121 0.45 -6.95 -0.46
N MET A 122 -0.73 -6.31 -0.41
CA MET A 122 -0.91 -4.94 0.08
C MET A 122 -0.37 -4.74 1.51
N GLY A 123 -0.52 -5.74 2.36
CA GLY A 123 0.01 -5.70 3.72
C GLY A 123 1.51 -5.46 3.81
N GLY A 124 2.28 -5.97 2.83
CA GLY A 124 3.73 -5.91 2.85
C GLY A 124 4.36 -4.65 2.27
N ILE A 125 3.66 -3.94 1.38
CA ILE A 125 4.31 -2.88 0.59
C ILE A 125 4.63 -1.66 1.43
N TYR A 126 3.69 -1.19 2.26
CA TYR A 126 3.85 0.03 3.04
C TYR A 126 5.06 -0.05 3.96
N GLY A 127 5.19 -1.16 4.70
CA GLY A 127 6.34 -1.37 5.60
C GLY A 127 7.68 -1.39 4.86
N ASN A 128 7.72 -2.04 3.69
CA ASN A 128 8.91 -2.09 2.85
C ASN A 128 9.27 -0.72 2.25
N CYS A 129 8.28 0.04 1.78
CA CYS A 129 8.45 1.40 1.28
C CYS A 129 8.91 2.35 2.39
N ALA A 130 8.24 2.33 3.55
CA ALA A 130 8.60 3.16 4.70
C ALA A 130 10.02 2.89 5.18
N ALA A 131 10.40 1.62 5.31
CA ALA A 131 11.77 1.26 5.63
C ALA A 131 12.75 1.75 4.56
N THR A 132 12.49 1.48 3.27
CA THR A 132 13.37 1.91 2.18
C THR A 132 13.55 3.44 2.15
N ALA A 133 12.50 4.21 2.42
CA ALA A 133 12.53 5.67 2.36
C ALA A 133 13.18 6.34 3.56
N ILE A 134 13.07 5.77 4.76
CA ILE A 134 13.32 6.48 6.04
C ILE A 134 14.55 5.94 6.77
N GLU A 135 14.98 4.71 6.51
CA GLU A 135 15.98 4.02 7.33
C GLU A 135 17.35 4.74 7.32
N ASP A 136 17.83 5.16 6.14
CA ASP A 136 19.09 5.90 5.99
C ASP A 136 18.92 7.44 6.06
N VAL A 137 17.72 7.92 6.38
CA VAL A 137 17.43 9.35 6.56
C VAL A 137 17.84 9.81 7.96
N PRO A 138 18.47 10.99 8.13
CA PRO A 138 18.81 11.54 9.44
C PRO A 138 17.60 11.60 10.37
N PRO A 139 17.72 11.22 11.66
CA PRO A 139 16.59 11.12 12.59
C PRO A 139 15.69 12.36 12.64
N LYS A 140 16.27 13.56 12.54
CA LYS A 140 15.54 14.84 12.54
C LYS A 140 14.67 15.05 11.29
N ALA A 141 15.07 14.51 10.14
CA ALA A 141 14.35 14.62 8.88
C ALA A 141 13.32 13.49 8.66
N ARG A 142 13.42 12.38 9.41
CA ARG A 142 12.55 11.19 9.25
C ARG A 142 11.07 11.52 9.34
N GLY A 143 10.68 12.42 10.24
CA GLY A 143 9.27 12.83 10.38
C GLY A 143 8.71 13.49 9.12
N ILE A 144 9.47 14.41 8.52
CA ILE A 144 9.06 15.11 7.29
C ILE A 144 9.02 14.12 6.11
N VAL A 145 10.07 13.31 5.95
CA VAL A 145 10.15 12.31 4.86
C VAL A 145 9.03 11.27 4.98
N SER A 146 8.71 10.82 6.20
CA SER A 146 7.57 9.92 6.45
C SER A 146 6.24 10.56 6.07
N GLY A 147 6.04 11.83 6.40
CA GLY A 147 4.84 12.57 6.02
C GLY A 147 4.72 12.70 4.50
N MET A 148 5.82 13.06 3.83
CA MET A 148 5.87 13.12 2.36
C MET A 148 5.59 11.76 1.73
N LEU A 149 6.13 10.68 2.30
CA LEU A 149 5.84 9.32 1.85
C LEU A 149 4.36 9.01 1.96
N GLN A 150 3.73 9.34 3.09
CA GLN A 150 2.31 9.06 3.32
C GLN A 150 1.40 9.73 2.27
N GLN A 151 1.78 10.91 1.77
CA GLN A 151 1.05 11.60 0.69
C GLN A 151 1.00 10.81 -0.62
N GLY A 152 1.87 9.80 -0.79
CA GLY A 152 1.78 8.88 -1.92
C GLY A 152 0.41 8.22 -2.02
N TYR A 153 -0.26 7.96 -0.89
CA TYR A 153 -1.61 7.37 -0.87
C TYR A 153 -2.66 8.28 -1.50
N ALA A 154 -2.68 9.55 -1.11
CA ALA A 154 -3.58 10.56 -1.69
C ALA A 154 -3.27 10.81 -3.17
N PHE A 155 -1.98 10.84 -3.53
CA PHE A 155 -1.57 10.98 -4.93
C PHE A 155 -2.00 9.78 -5.78
N GLY A 156 -1.93 8.56 -5.22
CA GLY A 156 -2.39 7.33 -5.88
C GLY A 156 -3.90 7.34 -6.14
N TYR A 157 -4.69 7.79 -5.16
CA TYR A 157 -6.14 7.99 -5.34
C TYR A 157 -6.45 8.94 -6.51
N LEU A 158 -5.79 10.11 -6.56
CA LEU A 158 -5.98 11.08 -7.63
C LEU A 158 -5.63 10.51 -9.01
N LEU A 159 -4.52 9.77 -9.09
CA LEU A 159 -4.15 9.06 -10.32
C LEU A 159 -5.20 8.01 -10.68
N ALA A 160 -5.68 7.20 -9.72
CA ALA A 160 -6.70 6.19 -9.97
C ALA A 160 -7.97 6.81 -10.54
N THR A 161 -8.44 7.92 -9.97
CA THR A 161 -9.60 8.66 -10.47
C THR A 161 -9.37 9.20 -11.88
N ALA A 162 -8.20 9.78 -12.17
CA ALA A 162 -7.87 10.30 -13.49
C ALA A 162 -7.80 9.18 -14.57
N PHE A 163 -7.15 8.06 -14.26
CA PHE A 163 -7.02 6.94 -15.19
C PHE A 163 -8.32 6.14 -15.33
N ALA A 164 -9.10 5.98 -14.26
CA ALA A 164 -10.42 5.37 -14.34
C ALA A 164 -11.30 6.17 -15.32
N ARG A 165 -11.28 7.51 -15.22
CA ARG A 165 -12.00 8.38 -16.16
C ARG A 165 -11.51 8.25 -17.60
N GLY A 166 -10.20 8.06 -17.78
CA GLY A 166 -9.56 7.93 -19.09
C GLY A 166 -9.74 6.58 -19.75
N LEU A 167 -9.90 5.49 -18.98
CA LEU A 167 -9.84 4.11 -19.48
C LEU A 167 -11.16 3.34 -19.39
N VAL A 168 -11.97 3.56 -18.35
CA VAL A 168 -13.15 2.71 -18.05
C VAL A 168 -14.29 2.92 -19.07
N ASP A 169 -14.49 4.16 -19.53
CA ASP A 169 -15.57 4.53 -20.45
C ASP A 169 -15.13 4.67 -21.92
N THR A 170 -13.83 4.59 -22.20
CA THR A 170 -13.26 4.79 -23.55
C THR A 170 -12.90 3.48 -24.24
N THR A 171 -12.90 2.36 -23.51
CA THR A 171 -12.48 1.06 -24.03
C THR A 171 -13.64 0.05 -24.01
N PRO A 172 -13.71 -0.87 -25.00
CA PRO A 172 -14.78 -1.88 -25.06
C PRO A 172 -14.80 -2.87 -23.89
N HIS A 173 -13.69 -2.97 -23.14
CA HIS A 173 -13.49 -3.94 -22.06
C HIS A 173 -13.86 -3.41 -20.67
N GLY A 174 -14.47 -2.22 -20.58
CA GLY A 174 -14.97 -1.63 -19.34
C GLY A 174 -13.86 -1.42 -18.32
N TRP A 175 -13.97 -2.08 -17.17
CA TRP A 175 -13.03 -1.92 -16.05
C TRP A 175 -11.70 -2.69 -16.20
N ARG A 176 -11.63 -3.72 -17.04
CA ARG A 176 -10.45 -4.62 -17.13
C ARG A 176 -9.14 -3.90 -17.55
N PRO A 177 -9.15 -2.97 -18.52
CA PRO A 177 -7.93 -2.27 -18.93
C PRO A 177 -7.29 -1.44 -17.83
N LEU A 178 -8.07 -0.98 -16.85
CA LEU A 178 -7.54 -0.26 -15.69
C LEU A 178 -6.57 -1.14 -14.88
N PHE A 179 -6.91 -2.43 -14.70
CA PHE A 179 -6.06 -3.42 -14.02
C PHE A 179 -4.89 -3.90 -14.90
N TRP A 180 -5.06 -3.97 -16.22
CA TRP A 180 -3.94 -4.28 -17.10
C TRP A 180 -2.92 -3.14 -17.12
N PHE A 181 -3.39 -1.89 -17.07
CA PHE A 181 -2.54 -0.73 -16.93
C PHE A 181 -1.87 -0.65 -15.56
N GLY A 182 -2.61 -0.92 -14.47
CA GLY A 182 -2.06 -0.98 -13.11
C GLY A 182 -0.92 -1.99 -12.98
N ALA A 183 -0.99 -3.13 -13.68
CA ALA A 183 0.09 -4.12 -13.72
C ALA A 183 1.40 -3.65 -14.40
N CYS A 184 1.41 -2.58 -15.21
CA CYS A 184 2.58 -2.20 -16.00
C CYS A 184 3.65 -1.42 -15.21
N PRO A 185 3.34 -0.32 -14.50
CA PRO A 185 4.36 0.50 -13.82
C PRO A 185 5.14 -0.19 -12.69
N PRO A 186 4.60 -1.17 -11.95
CA PRO A 186 5.39 -1.94 -10.98
C PRO A 186 6.65 -2.59 -11.58
N VAL A 187 6.65 -2.92 -12.88
CA VAL A 187 7.85 -3.42 -13.58
C VAL A 187 8.98 -2.39 -13.56
N LEU A 188 8.66 -1.12 -13.73
CA LEU A 188 9.63 -0.02 -13.69
C LEU A 188 10.16 0.19 -12.27
N PHE A 189 9.29 0.08 -11.25
CA PHE A 189 9.71 0.20 -9.86
C PHE A 189 10.61 -0.95 -9.43
N ILE A 190 10.34 -2.18 -9.90
CA ILE A 190 11.22 -3.33 -9.72
C ILE A 190 12.57 -3.05 -10.38
N ALA A 191 12.59 -2.66 -11.65
CA ALA A 191 13.84 -2.37 -12.36
C ALA A 191 14.66 -1.29 -11.64
N PHE A 192 14.01 -0.22 -11.21
CA PHE A 192 14.65 0.86 -10.46
C PHE A 192 15.18 0.40 -9.09
N ARG A 193 14.39 -0.38 -8.34
CA ARG A 193 14.83 -0.94 -7.04
C ARG A 193 15.98 -1.93 -7.19
N LEU A 194 16.03 -2.69 -8.29
CA LEU A 194 17.12 -3.62 -8.59
C LEU A 194 18.44 -2.89 -8.84
N CYS A 195 18.40 -1.69 -9.43
CA CYS A 195 19.58 -0.83 -9.61
C CYS A 195 20.05 -0.17 -8.32
N LEU A 196 19.18 -0.05 -7.31
CA LEU A 196 19.54 0.54 -6.02
C LEU A 196 20.22 -0.47 -5.08
N PRO A 197 21.21 -0.05 -4.28
CA PRO A 197 21.83 -0.90 -3.26
C PRO A 197 20.82 -1.24 -2.15
N GLU A 198 21.23 -2.08 -1.21
CA GLU A 198 20.47 -2.27 0.03
C GLU A 198 20.76 -1.12 1.00
N THR A 199 19.84 -0.82 1.92
CA THR A 199 20.00 0.23 2.94
C THR A 199 21.23 -0.03 3.83
N ASP A 200 22.02 1.02 4.09
CA ASP A 200 23.25 0.92 4.90
C ASP A 200 22.93 0.45 6.32
N SER A 201 21.81 0.94 6.86
CA SER A 201 21.26 0.53 8.15
C SER A 201 20.90 -0.96 8.21
N PHE A 202 20.48 -1.57 7.10
CA PHE A 202 20.22 -3.00 7.06
C PHE A 202 21.53 -3.80 7.03
N ILE A 203 22.51 -3.34 6.24
CA ILE A 203 23.84 -3.96 6.15
C ILE A 203 24.53 -3.94 7.51
N GLU A 204 24.45 -2.83 8.24
CA GLU A 204 24.99 -2.72 9.60
C GLU A 204 24.31 -3.71 10.56
N ARG A 205 22.97 -3.79 10.54
CA ARG A 205 22.22 -4.76 11.35
C ARG A 205 22.56 -6.21 10.99
N GLN A 206 22.83 -6.50 9.71
CA GLN A 206 23.25 -7.82 9.26
C GLN A 206 24.65 -8.18 9.78
N ARG A 207 25.61 -7.22 9.78
CA ARG A 207 26.95 -7.42 10.36
C ARG A 207 26.88 -7.73 11.85
N VAL A 208 26.07 -6.98 12.60
CA VAL A 208 25.86 -7.21 14.04
C VAL A 208 25.20 -8.57 14.31
N ARG A 209 24.26 -9.01 13.45
CA ARG A 209 23.65 -10.35 13.54
C ARG A 209 24.64 -11.48 13.22
N ALA A 210 25.49 -11.30 12.22
CA ALA A 210 26.51 -12.27 11.84
C ALA A 210 27.59 -12.44 12.94
N ALA A 211 27.80 -11.42 13.77
CA ALA A 211 28.71 -11.44 14.92
C ALA A 211 28.20 -12.26 16.14
N GLY A 212 27.13 -13.04 16.01
CA GLY A 212 26.77 -14.10 16.97
C GLY A 212 25.58 -13.84 17.89
N HIS A 213 24.91 -12.69 17.78
CA HIS A 213 23.64 -12.48 18.48
C HIS A 213 22.50 -13.18 17.73
N ASN A 214 21.83 -14.14 18.38
CA ASN A 214 20.67 -14.87 17.87
C ASN A 214 19.40 -13.97 17.87
N VAL A 215 19.45 -12.83 17.16
CA VAL A 215 18.46 -11.73 17.19
C VAL A 215 17.05 -12.20 16.84
N GLY A 216 16.89 -13.22 15.97
CA GLY A 216 15.57 -13.74 15.62
C GLY A 216 14.82 -14.39 16.80
N LYS A 217 15.54 -15.10 17.68
CA LYS A 217 14.96 -15.67 18.92
C LYS A 217 14.70 -14.57 19.94
N THR A 218 15.59 -13.58 20.04
CA THR A 218 15.41 -12.42 20.92
C THR A 218 14.19 -11.59 20.53
N PHE A 219 13.98 -11.32 19.24
CA PHE A 219 12.83 -10.54 18.75
C PHE A 219 11.48 -11.22 19.04
N ILE A 220 11.36 -12.52 18.79
CA ILE A 220 10.13 -13.27 19.09
C ILE A 220 9.90 -13.33 20.61
N SER A 221 10.97 -13.49 21.40
CA SER A 221 10.90 -13.48 22.85
C SER A 221 10.45 -12.12 23.38
N GLU A 222 11.08 -11.03 22.94
CA GLU A 222 10.73 -9.66 23.32
C GLU A 222 9.31 -9.29 22.87
N GLY A 223 8.92 -9.66 21.65
CA GLY A 223 7.56 -9.47 21.14
C GLY A 223 6.52 -10.21 21.99
N LYS A 224 6.82 -11.43 22.43
CA LYS A 224 5.95 -12.20 23.34
C LYS A 224 5.85 -11.54 24.73
N VAL A 225 6.96 -11.01 25.25
CA VAL A 225 6.96 -10.29 26.53
C VAL A 225 6.18 -8.98 26.43
N ALA A 226 6.41 -8.19 25.37
CA ALA A 226 5.70 -6.94 25.12
C ALA A 226 4.20 -7.18 24.94
N LEU A 227 3.80 -8.21 24.19
CA LEU A 227 2.41 -8.60 24.03
C LEU A 227 1.78 -8.97 25.37
N ARG A 228 2.44 -9.80 26.18
CA ARG A 228 1.91 -10.20 27.50
C ARG A 228 1.81 -9.03 28.48
N ARG A 229 2.77 -8.10 28.45
CA ARG A 229 2.85 -6.97 29.39
C ARG A 229 1.93 -5.81 29.01
N HIS A 230 1.71 -5.59 27.71
CA HIS A 230 0.98 -4.45 27.19
C HIS A 230 -0.28 -4.83 26.39
N TRP A 231 -0.81 -6.05 26.57
CA TRP A 231 -1.97 -6.53 25.79
C TRP A 231 -3.19 -5.61 25.88
N MET A 232 -3.46 -4.98 27.04
CA MET A 232 -4.55 -4.02 27.18
C MET A 232 -4.34 -2.76 26.33
N LEU A 233 -3.13 -2.22 26.32
CA LEU A 233 -2.78 -1.06 25.49
C LEU A 233 -2.83 -1.42 24.00
N LEU A 234 -2.37 -2.62 23.64
CA LEU A 234 -2.44 -3.12 22.27
C LEU A 234 -3.89 -3.27 21.80
N VAL A 235 -4.75 -3.88 22.61
CA VAL A 235 -6.19 -4.00 22.31
C VAL A 235 -6.82 -2.61 22.16
N TYR A 236 -6.53 -1.69 23.08
CA TYR A 236 -7.03 -0.31 22.99
C TYR A 236 -6.59 0.38 21.69
N LEU A 237 -5.31 0.32 21.34
CA LEU A 237 -4.78 0.92 20.11
C LEU A 237 -5.36 0.26 18.85
N VAL A 238 -5.53 -1.06 18.85
CA VAL A 238 -6.15 -1.79 17.73
C VAL A 238 -7.60 -1.35 17.55
N LEU A 239 -8.39 -1.29 18.62
CA LEU A 239 -9.79 -0.86 18.54
C LEU A 239 -9.90 0.62 18.13
N LEU A 240 -9.04 1.48 18.67
CA LEU A 240 -8.99 2.89 18.31
C LEU A 240 -8.65 3.08 16.81
N MET A 241 -7.60 2.41 16.34
CA MET A 241 -7.20 2.46 14.93
C MET A 241 -8.23 1.82 14.02
N ALA A 242 -8.89 0.74 14.44
CA ALA A 242 -10.00 0.14 13.70
C ALA A 242 -11.17 1.13 13.56
N GLY A 243 -11.50 1.88 14.61
CA GLY A 243 -12.51 2.94 14.56
C GLY A 243 -12.16 4.05 13.58
N PHE A 244 -10.93 4.57 13.63
CA PHE A 244 -10.46 5.59 12.68
C PHE A 244 -10.45 5.09 11.24
N ASN A 245 -9.95 3.87 11.01
CA ASN A 245 -9.92 3.27 9.67
C ASN A 245 -11.33 2.98 9.15
N PHE A 246 -12.25 2.52 10.00
CA PHE A 246 -13.65 2.30 9.62
C PHE A 246 -14.30 3.60 9.15
N MET A 247 -14.09 4.70 9.86
CA MET A 247 -14.60 6.02 9.46
C MET A 247 -13.96 6.52 8.16
N SER A 248 -12.64 6.36 8.00
CA SER A 248 -11.93 6.78 6.79
C SER A 248 -12.34 5.97 5.56
N HIS A 249 -12.26 4.64 5.62
CA HIS A 249 -12.58 3.78 4.48
C HIS A 249 -14.08 3.71 4.20
N GLY A 250 -14.93 3.73 5.24
CA GLY A 250 -16.38 3.76 5.06
C GLY A 250 -16.87 5.00 4.33
N SER A 251 -16.18 6.15 4.53
CA SER A 251 -16.47 7.36 3.77
C SER A 251 -15.81 7.32 2.39
N GLN A 252 -14.50 7.08 2.29
CA GLN A 252 -13.73 7.15 1.03
C GLN A 252 -14.15 6.10 0.00
N ASP A 253 -14.25 4.83 0.39
CA ASP A 253 -14.43 3.73 -0.56
C ASP A 253 -15.85 3.70 -1.16
N LEU A 254 -16.82 4.26 -0.44
CA LEU A 254 -18.23 4.32 -0.84
C LEU A 254 -18.65 5.70 -1.36
N TYR A 255 -17.81 6.72 -1.23
CA TYR A 255 -18.09 8.08 -1.69
C TYR A 255 -18.52 8.14 -3.16
N PRO A 256 -17.83 7.48 -4.12
CA PRO A 256 -18.24 7.50 -5.53
C PRO A 256 -19.63 6.88 -5.75
N THR A 257 -19.91 5.79 -5.02
CA THR A 257 -21.19 5.08 -5.07
C THR A 257 -22.31 5.94 -4.48
N MET A 258 -22.06 6.67 -3.40
CA MET A 258 -23.02 7.58 -2.78
C MET A 258 -23.40 8.73 -3.72
N LEU A 259 -22.41 9.39 -4.34
CA LEU A 259 -22.65 10.48 -5.29
C LEU A 259 -23.50 10.02 -6.50
N THR A 260 -23.24 8.82 -7.00
CA THR A 260 -23.98 8.26 -8.14
C THR A 260 -25.39 7.83 -7.75
N ASN A 261 -25.54 7.00 -6.71
CA ASN A 261 -26.81 6.35 -6.39
C ASN A 261 -27.77 7.21 -5.57
N GLN A 262 -27.26 8.06 -4.67
CA GLN A 262 -28.11 8.88 -3.81
C GLN A 262 -28.31 10.29 -4.35
N TYR A 263 -27.24 10.88 -4.90
CA TYR A 263 -27.27 12.26 -5.39
C TYR A 263 -27.46 12.38 -6.90
N GLY A 264 -27.46 11.26 -7.65
CA GLY A 264 -27.72 11.24 -9.08
C GLY A 264 -26.66 11.99 -9.91
N PHE A 265 -25.44 12.14 -9.40
CA PHE A 265 -24.38 12.84 -10.11
C PHE A 265 -24.04 12.10 -11.40
N SER A 266 -23.83 12.86 -12.48
CA SER A 266 -23.24 12.30 -13.70
C SER A 266 -21.82 11.79 -13.43
N LYS A 267 -21.32 10.85 -14.25
CA LYS A 267 -19.93 10.36 -14.12
C LYS A 267 -18.91 11.50 -14.03
N ASN A 268 -19.10 12.57 -14.81
CA ASN A 268 -18.24 13.77 -14.75
C ASN A 268 -18.39 14.54 -13.42
N GLY A 269 -19.60 14.65 -12.88
CA GLY A 269 -19.84 15.26 -11.58
C GLY A 269 -19.16 14.48 -10.45
N VAL A 270 -19.24 13.16 -10.49
CA VAL A 270 -18.58 12.28 -9.50
C VAL A 270 -17.07 12.48 -9.49
N THR A 271 -16.43 12.58 -10.66
CA THR A 271 -14.98 12.80 -10.77
C THR A 271 -14.52 14.17 -10.26
N VAL A 272 -15.32 15.24 -10.44
CA VAL A 272 -14.93 16.61 -10.07
C VAL A 272 -15.20 16.92 -8.59
N THR A 273 -16.18 16.24 -7.98
CA THR A 273 -16.58 16.47 -6.58
C THR A 273 -15.78 15.62 -5.58
N GLN A 274 -14.97 14.68 -6.07
CA GLN A 274 -14.10 13.81 -5.28
C GLN A 274 -12.85 14.49 -4.72
#